data_AF-A0A8S3W1Q4-F1
#
_entry.id   AF-A0A8S3W1Q4-F1
#
_cell.length_a   1.000
_cell.length_b   1.000
_cell.length_c   1.000
_cell.angle_alpha   90.00
_cell.angle_beta   90.00
_cell.angle_gamma   90.00
#
_symmetry.space_group_name_H-M   'P 1'
#
loop_
_entity.id
_entity.type
_entity.pdbx_description
1 polymer ?
#
loop_
_entity_poly.entity_id
_entity_poly.type
_entity_poly.pdbx_seq_one_letter_code
_entity_poly.pdbx_strand_id
1 'polypeptide(L)'
;MSSDSSTVKSPPKKKNVKYEQKFVNLWLKDDRFKGWLKKSTKGETYFFCSACNCDRKYGIHELLRHKDSTKHAKNSLKLQKQQKLTSMFTSASNSQDTKIIAKAGEVKMACFIAEHNLSFIASHLNKLICAVCPDSKIAVQLSMSRTKARAIIVNVTGQTAEENLIEMLQNNCFALLVDESTDKSTIKHLAPVVRIVKLDFSVEDRFLTLIPIVDGKATALCG
;
A
#
# COMPACT_ATOMS: atom_id res chain seq x y z
N MET A 1 62.13 -76.42 -40.96
CA MET A 1 61.59 -76.65 -39.61
C MET A 1 60.90 -75.36 -39.20
N SER A 2 59.60 -75.27 -39.45
CA SER A 2 58.80 -74.07 -39.20
C SER A 2 58.08 -74.25 -37.88
N SER A 3 58.36 -73.38 -36.92
CA SER A 3 57.74 -73.38 -35.60
C SER A 3 56.72 -72.25 -35.54
N ASP A 4 55.44 -72.65 -35.47
CA ASP A 4 54.29 -71.81 -35.16
C ASP A 4 54.44 -71.21 -33.76
N SER A 5 54.25 -69.90 -33.61
CA SER A 5 54.09 -69.23 -32.32
C SER A 5 52.83 -68.38 -32.34
N SER A 6 51.79 -68.94 -31.72
CA SER A 6 50.45 -68.40 -31.59
C SER A 6 50.45 -67.18 -30.66
N THR A 7 50.15 -65.99 -31.20
CA THR A 7 49.93 -64.78 -30.40
C THR A 7 48.58 -64.84 -29.68
N VAL A 8 48.60 -64.97 -28.35
CA VAL A 8 47.39 -64.92 -27.49
C VAL A 8 46.91 -63.48 -27.35
N LYS A 9 45.67 -63.20 -27.81
CA LYS A 9 44.98 -61.92 -27.60
C LYS A 9 44.36 -61.86 -26.20
N SER A 10 44.64 -60.79 -25.45
CA SER A 10 44.06 -60.54 -24.12
C SER A 10 42.56 -60.18 -24.18
N PRO A 11 41.75 -60.58 -23.19
CA PRO A 11 40.29 -60.39 -23.20
C PRO A 11 39.86 -58.93 -22.97
N PRO A 12 38.69 -58.51 -23.49
CA PRO A 12 38.21 -57.12 -23.37
C PRO A 12 37.83 -56.78 -21.92
N LYS A 13 38.26 -55.59 -21.45
CA LYS A 13 37.91 -55.07 -20.11
C LYS A 13 36.38 -54.90 -19.97
N LYS A 14 35.78 -55.51 -18.94
CA LYS A 14 34.37 -55.31 -18.59
C LYS A 14 34.12 -53.83 -18.28
N LYS A 15 33.15 -53.21 -18.97
CA LYS A 15 32.69 -51.85 -18.66
C LYS A 15 31.96 -51.86 -17.31
N ASN A 16 32.45 -51.09 -16.34
CA ASN A 16 31.75 -50.89 -15.07
C ASN A 16 30.48 -50.07 -15.33
N VAL A 17 29.31 -50.68 -15.05
CA VAL A 17 28.02 -49.98 -15.12
C VAL A 17 27.98 -48.97 -13.97
N LYS A 18 27.98 -47.68 -14.30
CA LYS A 18 27.94 -46.61 -13.31
C LYS A 18 26.52 -46.49 -12.76
N TYR A 19 26.31 -46.89 -11.51
CA TYR A 19 25.02 -46.73 -10.83
C TYR A 19 24.73 -45.23 -10.62
N GLU A 20 23.62 -44.74 -11.15
CA GLU A 20 23.17 -43.37 -10.93
C GLU A 20 22.25 -43.29 -9.72
N GLN A 21 22.65 -42.48 -8.73
CA GLN A 21 21.85 -42.28 -7.52
C GLN A 21 20.66 -41.36 -7.81
N LYS A 22 19.47 -41.79 -7.36
CA LYS A 22 18.24 -41.00 -7.45
C LYS A 22 18.01 -40.15 -6.21
N PHE A 23 17.39 -38.99 -6.39
CA PHE A 23 17.08 -38.03 -5.34
C PHE A 23 16.23 -38.64 -4.23
N VAL A 24 16.67 -38.52 -2.97
CA VAL A 24 15.95 -39.05 -1.80
C VAL A 24 15.27 -37.91 -1.04
N ASN A 25 13.94 -37.97 -0.95
CA ASN A 25 13.12 -36.94 -0.29
C ASN A 25 13.42 -36.74 1.20
N LEU A 26 13.90 -37.78 1.90
CA LEU A 26 14.23 -37.70 3.33
C LEU A 26 15.25 -36.60 3.63
N TRP A 27 16.13 -36.28 2.67
CA TRP A 27 17.19 -35.29 2.82
C TRP A 27 16.69 -33.85 2.81
N LEU A 28 15.46 -33.62 2.35
CA LEU A 28 14.79 -32.33 2.48
C LEU A 28 14.50 -31.99 3.95
N LYS A 29 14.42 -33.01 4.82
CA LYS A 29 14.14 -32.87 6.26
C LYS A 29 15.40 -32.93 7.12
N ASP A 30 16.54 -33.33 6.57
CA ASP A 30 17.83 -33.42 7.28
C ASP A 30 18.37 -32.01 7.53
N ASP A 31 18.66 -31.68 8.79
CA ASP A 31 19.12 -30.34 9.19
C ASP A 31 20.39 -29.87 8.49
N ARG A 32 21.19 -30.79 7.92
CA ARG A 32 22.39 -30.44 7.15
C ARG A 32 22.07 -29.80 5.79
N PHE A 33 20.89 -30.07 5.23
CA PHE A 33 20.49 -29.67 3.87
C PHE A 33 19.16 -28.93 3.82
N LYS A 34 18.34 -29.06 4.87
CA LYS A 34 17.06 -28.38 5.09
C LYS A 34 17.29 -26.88 5.11
N GLY A 35 16.75 -26.19 4.11
CA GLY A 35 16.84 -24.73 3.96
C GLY A 35 17.34 -24.28 2.59
N TRP A 36 18.12 -25.10 1.88
CA TRP A 36 18.61 -24.75 0.54
C TRP A 36 18.44 -25.86 -0.51
N LEU A 37 18.30 -27.12 -0.09
CA LEU A 37 18.10 -28.25 -0.98
C LEU A 37 16.64 -28.35 -1.44
N LYS A 38 16.42 -28.49 -2.75
CA LYS A 38 15.11 -28.74 -3.37
C LYS A 38 15.21 -29.79 -4.47
N LYS A 39 14.06 -30.34 -4.87
CA LYS A 39 13.95 -31.17 -6.08
C LYS A 39 14.31 -30.36 -7.32
N SER A 40 15.10 -30.94 -8.21
CA SER A 40 15.40 -30.34 -9.51
C SER A 40 14.26 -30.61 -10.50
N THR A 41 14.05 -29.69 -11.43
CA THR A 41 13.18 -29.89 -12.60
C THR A 41 13.87 -30.63 -13.74
N LYS A 42 15.20 -30.81 -13.68
CA LYS A 42 16.01 -31.48 -14.72
C LYS A 42 16.01 -33.00 -14.65
N GLY A 43 15.39 -33.58 -13.62
CA GLY A 43 15.21 -35.02 -13.49
C GLY A 43 15.57 -35.56 -12.09
N GLU A 44 15.27 -36.84 -11.87
CA GLU A 44 15.40 -37.51 -10.58
C GLU A 44 16.85 -37.70 -10.11
N THR A 45 17.83 -37.55 -11.00
CA THR A 45 19.27 -37.67 -10.68
C THR A 45 19.92 -36.31 -10.38
N TYR A 46 19.12 -35.25 -10.22
CA TYR A 46 19.61 -33.90 -9.92
C TYR A 46 18.93 -33.34 -8.67
N PHE A 47 19.65 -32.46 -7.98
CA PHE A 47 19.10 -31.59 -6.95
C PHE A 47 19.26 -30.13 -7.34
N PHE A 48 18.36 -29.30 -6.84
CA PHE A 48 18.42 -27.86 -6.99
C PHE A 48 18.85 -27.21 -5.68
N CYS A 49 19.78 -26.25 -5.77
CA CYS A 49 20.16 -25.42 -4.64
C CYS A 49 19.53 -24.03 -4.76
N SER A 50 18.67 -23.65 -3.83
CA SER A 50 18.02 -22.33 -3.84
C SER A 50 18.96 -21.19 -3.44
N ALA A 51 20.03 -21.46 -2.69
CA ALA A 51 21.05 -20.44 -2.37
C ALA A 51 21.96 -20.15 -3.58
N CYS A 52 22.29 -21.15 -4.39
CA CYS A 52 23.18 -21.01 -5.55
C CYS A 52 22.46 -20.83 -6.88
N ASN A 53 21.13 -21.02 -6.90
CA ASN A 53 20.27 -21.05 -8.08
C ASN A 53 20.84 -21.95 -9.19
N CYS A 54 21.16 -23.20 -8.85
CA CYS A 54 21.73 -24.14 -9.81
C CYS A 54 21.31 -25.59 -9.54
N ASP A 55 21.18 -26.36 -10.63
CA ASP A 55 21.02 -27.82 -10.59
C ASP A 55 22.37 -28.52 -10.61
N ARG A 56 22.51 -29.56 -9.79
CA ARG A 56 23.70 -30.42 -9.73
C ARG A 56 23.30 -31.88 -9.64
N LYS A 57 24.21 -32.77 -10.06
CA LYS A 57 23.99 -34.22 -9.94
C LYS A 57 23.80 -34.61 -8.49
N TYR A 58 22.87 -35.52 -8.27
CA TYR A 58 22.52 -36.03 -6.96
C TYR A 58 23.57 -37.02 -6.45
N GLY A 59 23.88 -36.90 -5.17
CA GLY A 59 24.77 -37.79 -4.43
C GLY A 59 25.24 -37.15 -3.13
N ILE A 60 25.37 -37.94 -2.06
CA ILE A 60 25.76 -37.43 -0.73
C ILE A 60 27.08 -36.65 -0.76
N HIS A 61 28.10 -37.17 -1.45
CA HIS A 61 29.38 -36.48 -1.57
C HIS A 61 29.26 -35.16 -2.34
N GLU A 62 28.39 -35.08 -3.36
CA GLU A 62 28.17 -33.84 -4.11
C GLU A 62 27.43 -32.81 -3.26
N LEU A 63 26.48 -33.23 -2.43
CA LEU A 63 25.76 -32.37 -1.50
C LEU A 63 26.69 -31.77 -0.44
N LEU A 64 27.55 -32.60 0.18
CA LEU A 64 28.55 -32.12 1.14
C LEU A 64 29.55 -31.17 0.48
N ARG A 65 30.13 -31.58 -0.66
CA ARG A 65 31.07 -30.74 -1.41
C ARG A 65 30.45 -29.41 -1.85
N HIS A 66 29.17 -29.42 -2.23
CA HIS A 66 28.45 -28.20 -2.58
C HIS A 66 28.23 -27.30 -1.36
N LYS A 67 27.79 -27.88 -0.23
CA LYS A 67 27.58 -27.17 1.03
C LYS A 67 28.84 -26.43 1.47
N ASP A 68 30.00 -27.10 1.35
CA ASP A 68 31.30 -26.57 1.77
C ASP A 68 31.95 -25.64 0.71
N SER A 69 31.30 -25.47 -0.45
CA SER A 69 31.84 -24.61 -1.50
C SER A 69 31.79 -23.13 -1.11
N THR A 70 32.83 -22.38 -1.48
CA THR A 70 32.94 -20.93 -1.21
C THR A 70 31.78 -20.13 -1.81
N LYS A 71 31.27 -20.56 -2.98
CA LYS A 71 30.08 -19.96 -3.62
C LYS A 71 28.83 -20.14 -2.76
N HIS A 72 28.61 -21.34 -2.24
CA HIS A 72 27.46 -21.63 -1.40
C HIS A 72 27.51 -20.83 -0.10
N ALA A 73 28.65 -20.85 0.60
CA ALA A 73 28.82 -20.09 1.84
C ALA A 73 28.54 -18.58 1.65
N LYS A 74 29.12 -17.96 0.60
CA LYS A 74 28.89 -16.53 0.30
C LYS A 74 27.43 -16.23 0.00
N ASN A 75 26.74 -17.08 -0.79
CA ASN A 75 25.35 -16.84 -1.16
C ASN A 75 24.39 -17.07 0.01
N SER A 76 24.60 -18.11 0.81
CA SER A 76 23.79 -18.39 1.98
C SER A 76 23.86 -17.27 3.01
N LEU A 77 25.04 -16.68 3.23
CA LEU A 77 25.19 -15.49 4.08
C LEU A 77 24.45 -14.26 3.53
N LYS A 78 24.44 -14.06 2.21
CA LYS A 78 23.68 -12.97 1.58
C LYS A 78 22.17 -13.14 1.77
N LEU A 79 21.66 -14.36 1.59
CA LEU A 79 20.23 -14.66 1.79
C LEU A 79 19.80 -14.48 3.25
N GLN A 80 20.65 -14.82 4.23
CA GLN A 80 20.35 -14.60 5.64
C GLN A 80 20.27 -13.12 6.02
N LYS A 81 21.08 -12.26 5.38
CA LYS A 81 21.06 -10.81 5.60
C LYS A 81 19.89 -10.10 4.90
N GLN A 82 19.26 -10.74 3.92
CA GLN A 82 18.14 -10.16 3.20
C GLN A 82 16.86 -10.24 4.06
N GLN A 83 16.24 -9.08 4.31
CA GLN A 83 15.02 -9.01 5.10
C GLN A 83 13.88 -9.77 4.41
N LYS A 84 13.17 -10.61 5.16
CA LYS A 84 11.97 -11.30 4.66
C LYS A 84 10.84 -10.28 4.51
N LEU A 85 10.13 -10.31 3.38
CA LEU A 85 8.97 -9.44 3.11
C LEU A 85 7.90 -9.51 4.23
N THR A 86 7.76 -10.65 4.90
CA THR A 86 6.85 -10.82 6.03
C THR A 86 7.13 -9.88 7.21
N SER A 87 8.37 -9.44 7.40
CA SER A 87 8.72 -8.46 8.45
C SER A 87 8.17 -7.05 8.18
N MET A 88 7.77 -6.74 6.94
CA MET A 88 7.13 -5.45 6.63
C MET A 88 5.66 -5.39 7.08
N PHE A 89 5.01 -6.53 7.30
CA PHE A 89 3.57 -6.59 7.59
C PHE A 89 3.22 -6.74 9.09
N THR A 90 4.19 -7.00 9.96
CA THR A 90 3.94 -7.33 11.38
C THR A 90 3.93 -6.15 12.37
N SER A 91 3.95 -4.89 11.90
CA SER A 91 4.02 -3.71 12.79
C SER A 91 2.69 -2.96 13.00
N ALA A 92 1.56 -3.56 12.59
CA ALA A 92 0.30 -2.84 12.41
C ALA A 92 -0.61 -2.71 13.65
N SER A 93 -0.38 -3.43 14.76
CA SER A 93 -1.43 -3.50 15.80
C SER A 93 -1.54 -2.30 16.74
N ASN A 94 -0.46 -1.56 17.02
CA ASN A 94 -0.50 -0.41 17.95
C ASN A 94 -0.23 0.95 17.30
N SER A 95 0.42 0.97 16.12
CA SER A 95 0.78 2.22 15.43
C SER A 95 -0.34 2.78 14.55
N GLN A 96 -1.28 1.92 14.15
CA GLN A 96 -2.36 2.27 13.23
C GLN A 96 -3.43 3.15 13.92
N ASP A 97 -3.72 2.89 15.20
CA ASP A 97 -4.73 3.62 15.97
C ASP A 97 -4.36 5.09 16.16
N THR A 98 -3.10 5.37 16.54
CA THR A 98 -2.63 6.76 16.72
C THR A 98 -2.66 7.58 15.44
N LYS A 99 -2.38 6.96 14.28
CA LYS A 99 -2.46 7.63 12.97
C LYS A 99 -3.89 7.95 12.59
N ILE A 100 -4.82 7.03 12.81
CA ILE A 100 -6.25 7.26 12.54
C ILE A 100 -6.77 8.42 13.39
N ILE A 101 -6.43 8.44 14.69
CA ILE A 101 -6.83 9.51 15.60
C ILE A 101 -6.22 10.85 15.18
N ALA A 102 -4.94 10.88 14.78
CA ALA A 102 -4.30 12.08 14.26
C ALA A 102 -4.99 12.59 12.98
N LYS A 103 -5.39 11.69 12.06
CA LYS A 103 -6.16 12.07 10.86
C LYS A 103 -7.51 12.67 11.21
N ALA A 104 -8.24 12.10 12.17
CA ALA A 104 -9.48 12.67 12.66
C ALA A 104 -9.25 14.07 13.28
N GLY A 105 -8.13 14.26 14.00
CA GLY A 105 -7.72 15.57 14.52
C GLY A 105 -7.45 16.60 13.42
N GLU A 106 -6.80 16.21 12.32
CA GLU A 106 -6.56 17.07 11.16
C GLU A 106 -7.88 17.55 10.53
N VAL A 107 -8.88 16.67 10.41
CA VAL A 107 -10.22 17.03 9.91
C VAL A 107 -10.89 18.02 10.85
N LYS A 108 -10.90 17.76 12.16
CA LYS A 108 -11.49 18.69 13.15
C LYS A 108 -10.83 20.06 13.12
N MET A 109 -9.51 20.12 12.97
CA MET A 109 -8.79 21.38 12.83
C MET A 109 -9.19 22.13 11.56
N ALA A 110 -9.37 21.42 10.46
CA ALA A 110 -9.82 22.02 9.21
C ALA A 110 -11.26 22.54 9.35
N CYS A 111 -12.16 21.80 9.97
CA CYS A 111 -13.51 22.29 10.29
C CYS A 111 -13.48 23.54 11.16
N PHE A 112 -12.64 23.58 12.20
CA PHE A 112 -12.48 24.76 13.06
C PHE A 112 -12.03 26.00 12.27
N ILE A 113 -11.10 25.83 11.31
CA ILE A 113 -10.69 26.91 10.42
C ILE A 113 -11.88 27.42 9.59
N ALA A 114 -12.69 26.53 9.03
CA ALA A 114 -13.85 26.89 8.22
C ALA A 114 -14.97 27.55 9.04
N GLU A 115 -15.31 26.98 10.21
CA GLU A 115 -16.38 27.43 11.09
C GLU A 115 -16.17 28.86 11.58
N HIS A 116 -14.93 29.21 11.90
CA HIS A 116 -14.57 30.56 12.35
C HIS A 116 -14.08 31.48 11.24
N ASN A 117 -14.24 31.09 9.97
CA ASN A 117 -13.79 31.86 8.80
C ASN A 117 -12.32 32.32 8.93
N LEU A 118 -11.45 31.45 9.44
CA LEU A 118 -10.05 31.75 9.66
C LEU A 118 -9.27 31.59 8.35
N SER A 119 -8.23 32.41 8.19
CA SER A 119 -7.26 32.20 7.12
C SER A 119 -6.63 30.81 7.23
N PHE A 120 -6.39 30.15 6.10
CA PHE A 120 -5.67 28.88 6.06
C PHE A 120 -4.27 28.94 6.70
N ILE A 121 -3.70 30.13 6.93
CA ILE A 121 -2.49 30.33 7.75
C ILE A 121 -2.64 29.72 9.15
N ALA A 122 -3.86 29.68 9.70
CA ALA A 122 -4.16 29.01 10.97
C ALA A 122 -3.79 27.52 10.96
N SER A 123 -3.51 26.90 9.81
CA SER A 123 -2.96 25.54 9.74
C SER A 123 -1.64 25.38 10.52
N HIS A 124 -0.86 26.46 10.72
CA HIS A 124 0.37 26.42 11.52
C HIS A 124 0.11 26.14 13.01
N LEU A 125 -1.15 26.23 13.48
CA LEU A 125 -1.55 25.87 14.83
C LEU A 125 -1.15 24.45 15.20
N ASN A 126 -1.05 23.54 14.21
CA ASN A 126 -0.58 22.18 14.46
C ASN A 126 0.84 22.17 15.06
N LYS A 127 1.75 23.05 14.60
CA LYS A 127 3.11 23.15 15.12
C LYS A 127 3.13 23.63 16.56
N LEU A 128 2.25 24.58 16.91
CA LEU A 128 2.09 25.02 18.28
C LEU A 128 1.58 23.88 19.16
N ILE A 129 0.60 23.12 18.70
CA ILE A 129 0.08 21.95 19.43
C ILE A 129 1.18 20.91 19.66
N CYS A 130 2.02 20.63 18.66
CA CYS A 130 3.17 19.74 18.84
C CYS A 130 4.17 20.26 19.89
N ALA A 131 4.36 21.58 19.97
CA ALA A 131 5.28 22.20 20.92
C ALA A 131 4.71 22.24 22.36
N VAL A 132 3.39 22.46 22.49
CA VAL A 132 2.69 22.51 23.79
C VAL A 132 2.50 21.10 24.38
N CYS A 133 2.28 20.09 23.54
CA CYS A 133 2.04 18.70 23.95
C CYS A 133 3.13 17.74 23.42
N PRO A 134 4.40 17.88 23.83
CA PRO A 134 5.51 17.08 23.28
C PRO A 134 5.45 15.59 23.66
N ASP A 135 4.78 15.26 24.76
CA ASP A 135 4.56 13.90 25.28
C ASP A 135 3.45 13.15 24.52
N SER A 136 2.58 13.88 23.81
CA SER A 136 1.46 13.29 23.07
C SER A 136 1.92 12.70 21.74
N LYS A 137 1.88 11.37 21.64
CA LYS A 137 2.12 10.62 20.39
C LYS A 137 1.17 11.03 19.26
N ILE A 138 -0.04 11.50 19.60
CA ILE A 138 -1.04 11.96 18.62
C ILE A 138 -0.66 13.35 18.13
N ALA A 139 -0.32 14.28 19.04
CA ALA A 139 0.06 15.64 18.69
C ALA A 139 1.26 15.64 17.74
N VAL A 140 2.30 14.86 18.05
CA VAL A 140 3.50 14.72 17.19
C VAL A 140 3.17 14.22 15.78
N GLN A 141 2.09 13.43 15.62
CA GLN A 141 1.66 12.92 14.32
C GLN A 141 0.74 13.89 13.55
N LEU A 142 0.24 14.96 14.18
CA LEU A 142 -0.59 15.97 13.50
C LEU A 142 0.26 16.76 12.51
N SER A 143 -0.11 16.66 11.23
CA SER A 143 0.58 17.39 10.18
C SER A 143 -0.43 18.19 9.38
N MET A 144 -0.40 19.52 9.50
CA MET A 144 -1.35 20.38 8.83
C MET A 144 -0.64 21.48 8.05
N SER A 145 -0.90 21.55 6.75
CA SER A 145 -0.43 22.62 5.87
C SER A 145 -1.63 23.37 5.29
N ARG A 146 -1.39 24.57 4.75
CA ARG A 146 -2.45 25.38 4.13
C ARG A 146 -3.17 24.62 3.01
N THR A 147 -2.39 24.01 2.10
CA THR A 147 -2.92 23.24 0.98
C THR A 147 -3.73 22.04 1.47
N LYS A 148 -3.25 21.37 2.52
CA LYS A 148 -3.97 20.25 3.12
C LYS A 148 -5.27 20.70 3.79
N ALA A 149 -5.29 21.86 4.45
CA ALA A 149 -6.48 22.38 5.10
C ALA A 149 -7.55 22.72 4.08
N ARG A 150 -7.14 23.41 3.01
CA ARG A 150 -8.01 23.66 1.86
C ARG A 150 -8.52 22.36 1.24
N ALA A 151 -7.65 21.38 1.01
CA ALA A 151 -8.05 20.11 0.40
C ALA A 151 -9.05 19.33 1.27
N ILE A 152 -8.86 19.30 2.59
CA ILE A 152 -9.82 18.68 3.51
C ILE A 152 -11.14 19.45 3.49
N ILE A 153 -11.10 20.78 3.58
CA ILE A 153 -12.31 21.61 3.62
C ILE A 153 -13.14 21.43 2.34
N VAL A 154 -12.49 21.49 1.17
CA VAL A 154 -13.18 21.45 -0.13
C VAL A 154 -13.57 20.03 -0.51
N ASN A 155 -12.61 19.10 -0.52
CA ASN A 155 -12.78 17.79 -1.14
C ASN A 155 -13.27 16.70 -0.17
N VAL A 156 -13.32 17.00 1.14
CA VAL A 156 -13.79 16.03 2.13
C VAL A 156 -15.02 16.61 2.80
N THR A 157 -14.88 17.64 3.62
CA THR A 157 -16.01 18.15 4.41
C THR A 157 -17.05 18.85 3.54
N GLY A 158 -16.61 19.62 2.53
CA GLY A 158 -17.49 20.29 1.57
C GLY A 158 -18.29 19.28 0.75
N GLN A 159 -17.61 18.31 0.13
CA GLN A 159 -18.26 17.24 -0.62
C GLN A 159 -19.23 16.43 0.26
N THR A 160 -18.82 16.01 1.46
CA THR A 160 -19.72 15.27 2.36
C THR A 160 -20.93 16.11 2.80
N ALA A 161 -20.74 17.42 3.03
CA ALA A 161 -21.85 18.32 3.37
C ALA A 161 -22.84 18.46 2.20
N GLU A 162 -22.34 18.54 0.97
CA GLU A 162 -23.15 18.58 -0.25
C GLU A 162 -23.95 17.29 -0.44
N GLU A 163 -23.30 16.12 -0.33
CA GLU A 163 -23.95 14.81 -0.42
C GLU A 163 -25.07 14.66 0.62
N ASN A 164 -24.79 15.03 1.88
CA ASN A 164 -25.79 15.00 2.95
C ASN A 164 -26.95 15.97 2.69
N LEU A 165 -26.67 17.16 2.16
CA LEU A 165 -27.72 18.13 1.81
C LEU A 165 -28.62 17.58 0.71
N ILE A 166 -28.05 16.97 -0.34
CA ILE A 166 -28.81 16.34 -1.42
C ILE A 166 -29.71 15.22 -0.87
N GLU A 167 -29.18 14.36 0.00
CA GLU A 167 -29.98 13.31 0.65
C GLU A 167 -31.14 13.91 1.47
N MET A 168 -30.90 15.00 2.21
CA MET A 168 -31.97 15.69 2.94
C MET A 168 -33.05 16.24 1.99
N LEU A 169 -32.66 16.82 0.86
CA LEU A 169 -33.60 17.37 -0.13
C LEU A 169 -34.43 16.29 -0.83
N GLN A 170 -33.86 15.10 -1.04
CA GLN A 170 -34.60 13.96 -1.62
C GLN A 170 -35.66 13.39 -0.67
N ASN A 171 -35.46 13.52 0.64
CA ASN A 171 -36.30 12.90 1.66
C ASN A 171 -37.28 13.86 2.35
N ASN A 172 -37.21 15.16 2.08
CA ASN A 172 -38.03 16.18 2.76
C ASN A 172 -38.64 17.15 1.74
N CYS A 173 -39.78 17.73 2.09
CA CYS A 173 -40.30 18.89 1.35
C CYS A 173 -39.38 20.09 1.58
N PHE A 174 -39.06 20.82 0.50
CA PHE A 174 -38.22 22.00 0.57
C PHE A 174 -38.72 23.10 -0.36
N ALA A 175 -38.33 24.33 -0.07
CA ALA A 175 -38.47 25.48 -0.95
C ALA A 175 -37.08 25.97 -1.38
N LEU A 176 -36.96 26.42 -2.63
CA LEU A 176 -35.74 27.04 -3.14
C LEU A 176 -35.90 28.55 -3.07
N LEU A 177 -35.06 29.20 -2.28
CA LEU A 177 -34.92 30.64 -2.18
C LEU A 177 -33.76 31.05 -3.08
N VAL A 178 -34.00 31.94 -4.02
CA VAL A 178 -33.00 32.36 -4.99
C VAL A 178 -32.83 33.86 -4.87
N ASP A 179 -31.60 34.29 -4.59
CA ASP A 179 -31.25 35.71 -4.51
C ASP A 179 -30.14 36.07 -5.52
N GLU A 180 -30.25 37.25 -6.11
CA GLU A 180 -29.22 37.82 -6.99
C GLU A 180 -28.34 38.75 -6.16
N SER A 181 -27.08 38.36 -5.96
CA SER A 181 -26.08 39.23 -5.33
C SER A 181 -25.21 39.92 -6.38
N THR A 182 -24.98 41.21 -6.18
CA THR A 182 -23.99 41.99 -6.96
C THR A 182 -22.78 42.22 -6.07
N ASP A 183 -21.66 41.60 -6.42
CA ASP A 183 -20.37 41.98 -5.87
C ASP A 183 -19.91 43.31 -6.51
N LYS A 184 -18.97 44.03 -5.89
CA LYS A 184 -18.34 45.22 -6.51
C LYS A 184 -17.50 44.88 -7.74
N SER A 185 -17.31 43.59 -8.04
CA SER A 185 -16.74 43.07 -9.28
C SER A 185 -17.80 43.01 -10.40
N THR A 186 -17.36 42.89 -11.65
CA THR A 186 -18.25 42.81 -12.83
C THR A 186 -19.04 41.49 -12.93
N ILE A 187 -18.93 40.59 -11.94
CA ILE A 187 -19.53 39.26 -11.96
C ILE A 187 -20.75 39.24 -11.03
N LYS A 188 -21.91 38.94 -11.61
CA LYS A 188 -23.14 38.70 -10.85
C LYS A 188 -23.14 37.27 -10.33
N HIS A 189 -23.65 37.07 -9.13
CA HIS A 189 -23.74 35.74 -8.54
C HIS A 189 -25.17 35.45 -8.10
N LEU A 190 -25.68 34.29 -8.50
CA LEU A 190 -26.91 33.73 -7.99
C LEU A 190 -26.59 32.91 -6.73
N ALA A 191 -27.29 33.19 -5.64
CA ALA A 191 -27.14 32.48 -4.38
C ALA A 191 -28.42 31.67 -4.05
N PRO A 192 -28.51 30.40 -4.50
CA PRO A 192 -29.55 29.50 -4.05
C PRO A 192 -29.37 29.09 -2.58
N VAL A 193 -30.45 29.22 -1.81
CA VAL A 193 -30.60 28.74 -0.43
C VAL A 193 -31.82 27.82 -0.40
N VAL A 194 -31.68 26.64 0.20
CA VAL A 194 -32.79 25.70 0.36
C VAL A 194 -33.36 25.80 1.77
N ARG A 195 -34.68 25.92 1.86
CA ARG A 195 -35.45 25.88 3.09
C ARG A 195 -36.09 24.51 3.22
N ILE A 196 -35.66 23.72 4.19
CA ILE A 196 -36.11 22.33 4.40
C ILE A 196 -37.09 22.31 5.58
N VAL A 197 -38.21 21.61 5.41
CA VAL A 197 -39.17 21.34 6.49
C VAL A 197 -38.96 19.90 6.93
N LYS A 198 -38.47 19.72 8.16
CA LYS A 198 -38.26 18.38 8.75
C LYS A 198 -39.58 17.79 9.21
N LEU A 199 -39.54 16.49 9.52
CA LEU A 199 -40.71 15.72 9.99
C LEU A 199 -41.31 16.25 11.29
N ASP A 200 -40.51 16.91 12.13
CA ASP A 200 -40.93 17.55 13.38
C ASP A 200 -41.47 18.97 13.19
N PHE A 201 -41.72 19.37 11.92
CA PHE A 201 -42.11 20.73 11.51
C PHE A 201 -41.07 21.82 11.82
N SER A 202 -39.84 21.46 12.19
CA SER A 202 -38.75 22.43 12.26
C SER A 202 -38.33 22.84 10.85
N VAL A 203 -38.06 24.14 10.70
CA VAL A 203 -37.63 24.74 9.44
C VAL A 203 -36.15 25.06 9.54
N GLU A 204 -35.40 24.67 8.52
CA GLU A 204 -33.96 24.88 8.46
C GLU A 204 -33.54 25.43 7.10
N ASP A 205 -32.84 26.55 7.11
CA ASP A 205 -32.26 27.16 5.91
C ASP A 205 -30.82 26.69 5.75
N ARG A 206 -30.48 26.26 4.53
CA ARG A 206 -29.15 25.78 4.16
C ARG A 206 -28.71 26.44 2.88
N PHE A 207 -27.48 26.95 2.88
CA PHE A 207 -26.83 27.42 1.67
C PHE A 207 -26.60 26.23 0.72
N LEU A 208 -27.04 26.35 -0.53
CA LEU A 208 -26.87 25.29 -1.53
C LEU A 208 -25.58 25.49 -2.31
N THR A 209 -25.44 26.63 -2.98
CA THR A 209 -24.26 26.94 -3.81
C THR A 209 -24.22 28.42 -4.20
N LEU A 210 -23.14 28.85 -4.85
CA LEU A 210 -23.01 30.16 -5.47
C LEU A 210 -22.69 29.97 -6.96
N ILE A 211 -23.59 30.43 -7.83
CA ILE A 211 -23.47 30.25 -9.28
C ILE A 211 -23.09 31.60 -9.91
N PRO A 212 -21.94 31.71 -10.59
CA PRO A 212 -21.61 32.91 -11.34
C PRO A 212 -22.52 33.00 -12.59
N ILE A 213 -23.11 34.16 -12.83
CA ILE A 213 -23.98 34.43 -13.97
C ILE A 213 -23.48 35.63 -14.78
N VAL A 214 -23.71 35.60 -16.10
CA VAL A 214 -23.25 36.63 -17.03
C VAL A 214 -24.11 37.89 -16.93
N ASP A 215 -25.43 37.73 -16.85
CA ASP A 215 -26.38 38.81 -16.61
C ASP A 215 -27.58 38.32 -15.78
N GLY A 216 -28.39 39.25 -15.26
CA GLY A 216 -29.59 38.95 -14.45
C GLY A 216 -30.84 38.66 -15.30
N LYS A 217 -30.68 38.30 -16.58
CA LYS A 217 -31.83 37.99 -17.44
C LYS A 217 -32.22 36.53 -17.28
N ALA A 218 -33.51 36.24 -17.45
CA ALA A 218 -34.05 34.88 -17.40
C ALA A 218 -33.33 33.91 -18.35
N THR A 219 -32.83 34.39 -19.50
CA THR A 219 -32.08 33.58 -20.48
C THR A 219 -30.72 33.11 -19.98
N ALA A 220 -30.09 33.84 -19.06
CA ALA A 220 -28.78 33.46 -18.50
C ALA A 220 -28.89 32.36 -17.42
N LEU A 221 -30.11 32.02 -16.98
CA LEU A 221 -30.39 30.97 -15.99
C LEU A 221 -30.71 29.62 -16.65
N CYS A 222 -31.02 29.61 -17.94
CA CYS A 222 -31.25 28.40 -18.74
C CYS A 222 -29.94 27.98 -19.43
N GLY A 223 -28.92 27.66 -18.65
CA GLY A 223 -27.65 27.11 -19.14
C GLY A 223 -27.70 25.60 -19.27
#